data_AF-U1F973-F1
#
_entry.id   AF-U1F973-F1
#
_cell.length_a   1.000
_cell.length_b   1.000
_cell.length_c   1.000
_cell.angle_alpha   90.00
_cell.angle_beta   90.00
_cell.angle_gamma   90.00
#
_symmetry.space_group_name_H-M   'P 1'
#
loop_
_entity.id
_entity.type
_entity.pdbx_description
1 polymer ?
#
loop_
_entity_poly.entity_id
_entity_poly.type
_entity_poly.pdbx_seq_one_letter_code
_entity_poly.pdbx_strand_id
1 'polypeptide(L)' 'ERFTAQSLRAAGGDPEAMELDEDFLEALEYAMPPSGGMGMGLDRLVMMLTGASIRETIAFPLVKPRRV' A
#
# COMPACT_ATOMS: atom_id res chain seq x y z
N GLU A 1 19.42 7.68 -1.70
CA GLU A 1 18.96 8.24 -2.98
C GLU A 1 17.47 8.05 -3.26
N ARG A 2 16.93 6.82 -3.31
CA ARG A 2 15.49 6.60 -3.61
C ARG A 2 14.55 7.24 -2.59
N PHE A 3 14.84 7.11 -1.29
CA PHE A 3 14.05 7.75 -0.23
C PHE A 3 14.17 9.28 -0.26
N THR A 4 15.34 9.82 -0.60
CA THR A 4 15.55 11.26 -0.84
C THR A 4 14.67 11.79 -1.97
N ALA A 5 14.55 11.03 -3.08
CA ALA A 5 13.70 11.41 -4.20
C ALA A 5 12.18 11.32 -3.87
N GLN A 6 11.78 10.43 -2.96
CA GLN A 6 10.41 10.38 -2.43
C GLN A 6 10.14 11.56 -1.49
N SER A 7 11.09 11.90 -0.61
CA SER A 7 11.01 13.06 0.28
C SER A 7 10.87 14.38 -0.49
N LEU A 8 11.59 14.54 -1.60
CA LEU A 8 11.42 15.70 -2.50
C LEU A 8 10.04 15.74 -3.16
N ARG A 9 9.43 14.59 -3.48
CA ARG A 9 8.06 14.52 -4.00
C ARG A 9 7.03 14.87 -2.93
N ALA A 10 7.21 14.40 -1.70
CA ALA A 10 6.39 14.77 -0.56
C ALA A 10 6.46 16.29 -0.29
N ALA A 11 7.66 16.88 -0.32
CA ALA A 11 7.85 18.33 -0.21
C ALA A 11 7.20 19.12 -1.38
N GLY A 12 7.08 18.49 -2.55
CA GLY A 12 6.34 19.00 -3.70
C GLY A 12 4.81 18.90 -3.57
N GLY A 13 4.30 18.39 -2.45
CA GLY A 13 2.87 18.31 -2.14
C GLY A 13 2.19 17.01 -2.60
N ASP A 14 2.95 15.96 -2.93
CA ASP A 14 2.40 14.63 -3.26
C ASP A 14 2.00 13.87 -1.96
N PRO A 15 0.70 13.66 -1.69
CA PRO A 15 0.24 12.99 -0.48
C PRO A 15 0.44 11.46 -0.51
N GLU A 16 0.80 10.88 -1.66
CA GLU A 16 1.08 9.45 -1.80
C GLU A 16 2.59 9.14 -1.77
N ALA A 17 3.43 10.17 -1.69
CA ALA A 17 4.87 10.00 -1.58
C ALA A 17 5.24 9.27 -0.27
N MET A 18 6.24 8.40 -0.36
CA MET A 18 6.71 7.66 0.80
C MET A 18 7.39 8.61 1.78
N GLU A 19 6.97 8.56 3.04
CA GLU A 19 7.65 9.24 4.13
C GLU A 19 9.02 8.60 4.40
N LEU A 20 9.94 9.38 4.98
CA LEU A 20 11.24 8.87 5.38
C LEU A 20 11.09 8.13 6.71
N ASP A 21 11.35 6.82 6.69
CA ASP A 21 11.38 5.97 7.88
C ASP A 21 12.85 5.68 8.23
N GLU A 22 13.37 6.39 9.24
CA GLU A 22 14.76 6.28 9.69
C GLU A 22 15.02 4.93 10.37
N ASP A 23 14.05 4.39 11.12
CA ASP A 23 14.16 3.09 11.79
C ASP A 23 14.26 1.94 10.76
N PHE A 24 13.50 2.03 9.66
CA PHE A 24 13.61 1.10 8.54
C PHE A 24 14.99 1.14 7.89
N LEU A 25 15.56 2.33 7.70
CA LEU A 25 16.90 2.49 7.12
C LEU A 25 17.96 1.90 8.05
N GLU A 26 17.92 2.21 9.34
CA GLU A 26 18.82 1.64 10.33
C GLU A 26 18.74 0.09 10.31
N ALA A 27 17.53 -0.48 10.25
CA ALA A 27 17.36 -1.93 10.15
C ALA A 27 18.01 -2.55 8.89
N LEU A 28 18.01 -1.83 7.75
CA LEU A 28 18.68 -2.29 6.53
C LEU A 28 20.22 -2.25 6.65
N GLU A 29 20.76 -1.32 7.44
CA GLU A 29 22.20 -1.19 7.68
C GLU A 29 22.77 -2.37 8.48
N TYR A 30 21.95 -3.04 9.30
CA TYR A 30 22.29 -4.30 9.99
C TYR A 30 22.32 -5.54 9.07
N ALA A 31 22.63 -5.34 7.79
CA ALA A 31 22.80 -6.36 6.76
C ALA A 31 21.53 -7.19 6.51
N MET A 32 20.53 -6.54 5.91
CA MET A 32 19.40 -7.26 5.33
C MET A 32 19.91 -8.28 4.28
N PRO A 33 19.65 -9.59 4.44
CA PRO A 33 20.05 -10.58 3.45
C PRO A 33 19.27 -10.39 2.15
N PRO A 34 19.81 -10.87 1.00
CA PRO A 34 19.09 -10.80 -0.27
C PRO A 34 17.74 -11.52 -0.15
N SER A 35 16.66 -10.76 -0.30
CA SER A 35 15.29 -11.20 -0.03
C SER A 35 14.37 -10.81 -1.19
N GLY A 36 13.37 -11.65 -1.47
CA GLY A 36 12.29 -11.35 -2.41
C GLY A 36 10.95 -11.23 -1.70
N GLY A 37 10.19 -10.17 -2.00
CA GLY A 37 8.82 -9.97 -1.50
C GLY A 37 7.78 -10.13 -2.61
N MET A 38 6.60 -10.64 -2.28
CA MET A 38 5.45 -10.70 -3.19
C MET A 38 4.21 -10.10 -2.51
N GLY A 39 3.51 -9.22 -3.22
CA GLY A 39 2.21 -8.70 -2.82
C GLY A 39 1.12 -9.14 -3.81
N MET A 40 0.01 -9.67 -3.30
CA MET A 40 -1.15 -10.06 -4.09
C MET A 40 -2.44 -9.56 -3.42
N GLY A 41 -3.28 -8.86 -4.17
CA GLY A 41 -4.59 -8.42 -3.68
C GLY A 41 -5.61 -9.55 -3.75
N LEU A 42 -6.04 -10.08 -2.60
CA LEU A 42 -7.02 -11.17 -2.54
C LEU A 42 -8.38 -10.78 -3.11
N ASP A 43 -8.89 -9.57 -2.83
CA ASP A 43 -10.16 -9.12 -3.40
C ASP A 43 -10.10 -9.10 -4.93
N ARG A 44 -8.99 -8.61 -5.50
CA ARG A 44 -8.79 -8.62 -6.96
C ARG A 44 -8.69 -10.04 -7.51
N LEU A 45 -8.04 -10.96 -6.80
CA LEU A 45 -8.01 -12.37 -7.19
C LEU A 45 -9.43 -12.94 -7.25
N VAL A 46 -10.23 -12.74 -6.20
CA VAL A 46 -11.62 -13.22 -6.16
C VAL A 46 -12.45 -12.58 -7.26
N MET A 47 -12.34 -11.27 -7.49
CA MET A 47 -13.02 -10.57 -8.59
C MET A 47 -12.66 -11.16 -9.95
N MET A 48 -11.38 -11.45 -10.21
CA MET A 48 -10.94 -12.07 -11.47
C MET A 48 -11.50 -13.48 -11.64
N LEU A 49 -11.58 -14.26 -10.57
CA LEU A 49 -12.09 -15.63 -10.59
C LEU A 49 -13.62 -15.69 -10.73
N THR A 50 -14.32 -14.70 -10.18
CA THR A 50 -15.80 -14.72 -10.08
C THR A 50 -16.48 -13.78 -11.08
N GLY A 51 -15.76 -12.84 -11.68
CA GLY A 51 -16.33 -11.76 -12.48
C GLY A 51 -17.12 -10.73 -11.66
N ALA A 52 -17.16 -10.87 -10.33
CA ALA A 52 -17.89 -9.99 -9.43
C ALA A 52 -17.12 -8.70 -9.15
N SER A 53 -17.84 -7.67 -8.70
CA SER A 53 -17.26 -6.41 -8.23
C SER A 53 -16.70 -6.53 -6.81
N ILE A 54 -15.78 -5.65 -6.41
CA ILE A 54 -15.16 -5.67 -5.07
C ILE A 54 -16.16 -5.60 -3.90
N ARG A 55 -17.32 -4.97 -4.11
CA ARG A 55 -18.36 -4.87 -3.07
C ARG A 55 -19.09 -6.18 -2.85
N GLU A 56 -19.08 -7.06 -3.85
CA GLU A 56 -19.70 -8.38 -3.79
C GLU A 56 -18.73 -9.44 -3.23
N THR A 57 -17.42 -9.15 -3.22
CA THR A 57 -16.40 -10.03 -2.62
C THR A 57 -16.22 -9.80 -1.12
N ILE A 58 -16.69 -8.67 -0.58
CA ILE A 58 -16.56 -8.28 0.82
C ILE A 58 -17.90 -8.51 1.56
N ALA A 59 -17.87 -9.23 2.67
CA ALA A 59 -19.09 -9.55 3.44
C ALA A 59 -19.85 -8.31 3.96
N PHE A 60 -19.11 -7.26 4.36
CA PHE A 60 -19.65 -6.00 4.87
C PHE A 60 -18.90 -4.81 4.25
N PRO A 61 -19.25 -4.37 3.03
CA PRO A 61 -18.55 -3.27 2.37
C PRO A 61 -18.82 -1.94 3.09
N LEU A 62 -17.83 -1.04 3.09
CA LEU A 62 -18.02 0.31 3.60
C LEU A 62 -19.10 1.04 2.78
N VAL A 63 -20.20 1.39 3.43
CA VAL A 63 -21.33 2.13 2.84
C VAL A 63 -21.42 3.53 3.43
N LYS A 64 -21.83 4.51 2.62
CA LYS A 64 -22.09 5.87 3.09
C LYS A 64 -23.32 5.84 4.01
N PRO A 65 -23.23 6.33 5.25
CA PRO A 65 -24.38 6.38 6.16
C PRO A 65 -25.53 7.21 5.55
N ARG A 66 -26.77 6.75 5.72
CA ARG A 66 -27.94 7.54 5.34
C ARG A 66 -28.08 8.69 6.34
N ARG A 67 -28.10 9.94 5.88
CA ARG A 67 -28.48 11.07 6.72
C ARG A 67 -29.93 10.85 7.16
N VAL A 68 -30.14 10.68 8.46
CA VAL A 68 -31.46 10.80 9.10
C VAL A 68 -31.80 12.27 9.27
#